data_AF-A0A537BVG8-F1
#
_entry.id   AF-A0A537BVG8-F1
#
_cell.length_a   1.000
_cell.length_b   1.000
_cell.length_c   1.000
_cell.angle_alpha   90.00
_cell.angle_beta   90.00
_cell.angle_gamma   90.00
#
_symmetry.space_group_name_H-M   'P 1'
#
loop_
_entity.id
_entity.type
_entity.pdbx_description
1 polymer ?
#
loop_
_entity_poly.entity_id
_entity_poly.type
_entity_poly.pdbx_seq_one_letter_code
_entity_poly.pdbx_strand_id
1 'polypeptide(L)'
;MLTLWFAANWGYQVIRKPAELFFPVSGALAKTPPETWRQYEPIFRGHSTAVMTPAFLAALAQVEGAGNPVARTSWRWQLSWNPFELYRPASSAVGMYQITDGTFREAQRYCIHEHAVVERGPWYAMRSCWLNSLYTRVVPSHAVELTSALLDRRVAGTLGSQRIASATLQQKQDLAAVIHLCGAAAGDAYAKRGFQPSTGQRCGEHDLRGYLAQVNAMNRVFAALAAGG
;
A
#
# COMPACT_ATOMS: atom_id res chain seq x y z
N MET A 1 -1.07 41.66 4.10
CA MET A 1 -1.76 40.73 5.02
C MET A 1 -2.35 39.52 4.29
N LEU A 2 -3.15 39.71 3.23
CA LEU A 2 -3.64 38.60 2.40
C LEU A 2 -2.52 37.75 1.78
N THR A 3 -1.50 38.37 1.20
CA THR A 3 -0.36 37.66 0.58
C THR A 3 0.41 36.79 1.55
N LEU A 4 0.59 37.26 2.79
CA LEU A 4 1.25 36.52 3.87
C LEU A 4 0.39 35.33 4.34
N TRP A 5 -0.94 35.54 4.41
CA TRP A 5 -1.89 34.48 4.71
C TRP A 5 -1.96 33.43 3.59
N PHE A 6 -1.96 33.85 2.32
CA PHE A 6 -1.88 32.96 1.17
C PHE A 6 -0.58 32.17 1.14
N ALA A 7 0.57 32.80 1.43
CA ALA A 7 1.86 32.12 1.49
C ALA A 7 1.94 31.13 2.65
N ALA A 8 1.43 31.49 3.84
CA ALA A 8 1.37 30.60 4.99
C ALA A 8 0.39 29.44 4.76
N ASN A 9 -0.78 29.70 4.19
CA ASN A 9 -1.76 28.68 3.82
C ASN A 9 -1.23 27.77 2.70
N TRP A 10 -0.53 28.35 1.72
CA TRP A 10 0.16 27.60 0.67
C TRP A 10 1.23 26.69 1.25
N GLY A 11 2.13 27.22 2.09
CA GLY A 11 3.15 26.43 2.78
C GLY A 11 2.53 25.31 3.63
N TYR A 12 1.46 25.63 4.37
CA TYR A 12 0.71 24.65 5.17
C TYR A 12 0.08 23.55 4.30
N GLN A 13 -0.54 23.91 3.16
CA GLN A 13 -1.12 22.96 2.21
C GLN A 13 -0.05 22.13 1.51
N VAL A 14 1.10 22.70 1.14
CA VAL A 14 2.22 21.96 0.54
C VAL A 14 2.83 20.98 1.53
N ILE A 15 2.96 21.37 2.80
CA ILE A 15 3.46 20.49 3.87
C ILE A 15 2.46 19.37 4.16
N ARG A 16 1.15 19.68 4.22
CA ARG A 16 0.11 18.68 4.53
C ARG A 16 -0.31 17.83 3.35
N LYS A 17 -0.16 18.33 2.13
CA LYS A 17 -0.68 17.72 0.89
C LYS A 17 0.29 17.87 -0.29
N PRO A 18 1.58 17.50 -0.13
CA PRO A 18 2.61 17.74 -1.16
C PRO A 18 2.28 17.10 -2.51
N ALA A 19 1.52 16.01 -2.50
CA ALA A 19 1.13 15.32 -3.70
C ALA A 19 0.06 16.08 -4.55
N GLU A 20 -0.60 17.12 -4.03
CA GLU A 20 -1.61 17.90 -4.78
C GLU A 20 -0.97 18.75 -5.90
N LEU A 21 0.33 19.04 -5.78
CA LEU A 21 1.10 19.81 -6.75
C LEU A 21 1.40 19.04 -8.05
N PHE A 22 1.31 17.71 -8.06
CA PHE A 22 1.62 16.87 -9.22
C PHE A 22 0.40 16.54 -10.10
N PHE A 23 -0.72 17.25 -9.89
CA PHE A 23 -1.99 17.09 -10.61
C PHE A 23 -1.87 16.97 -12.15
N PRO A 24 -1.04 17.78 -12.86
CA PRO A 24 -1.00 17.72 -14.32
C PRO A 24 -0.26 16.51 -14.90
N VAL A 25 0.46 15.70 -14.09
CA VAL A 25 1.41 14.68 -14.59
C VAL A 25 1.05 13.26 -14.16
N SER A 26 -0.04 13.07 -13.40
CA SER A 26 -0.34 11.77 -12.77
C SER A 26 -0.60 10.63 -13.76
N GLY A 27 -1.24 10.87 -14.91
CA GLY A 27 -1.45 9.83 -15.93
C GLY A 27 -0.18 9.40 -16.67
N ALA A 28 0.77 10.32 -16.86
CA ALA A 28 2.02 10.08 -17.61
C ALA A 28 3.04 9.21 -16.86
N LEU A 29 2.80 8.93 -15.57
CA LEU A 29 3.69 8.15 -14.71
C LEU A 29 3.23 6.70 -14.53
N ALA A 30 2.09 6.32 -15.13
CA ALA A 30 1.66 4.93 -15.21
C ALA A 30 2.68 4.12 -16.02
N LYS A 31 2.93 2.89 -15.56
CA LYS A 31 3.92 1.98 -16.14
C LYS A 31 3.23 0.70 -16.57
N THR A 32 3.74 0.11 -17.63
CA THR A 32 3.45 -1.29 -17.97
C THR A 32 4.13 -2.23 -16.97
N PRO A 33 3.67 -3.48 -16.81
CA PRO A 33 4.29 -4.42 -15.87
C PRO A 33 5.81 -4.61 -16.09
N PRO A 34 6.34 -4.75 -17.34
CA PRO A 34 7.78 -4.84 -17.55
C PRO A 34 8.56 -3.59 -17.13
N GLU A 35 7.99 -2.39 -17.32
CA GLU A 35 8.61 -1.13 -16.88
C GLU A 35 8.62 -1.02 -15.36
N THR A 36 7.51 -1.37 -14.70
CA THR A 36 7.41 -1.45 -13.23
C THR A 36 8.47 -2.40 -12.68
N TRP A 37 8.64 -3.58 -13.30
CA TRP A 37 9.65 -4.54 -12.87
C TRP A 37 11.06 -3.99 -13.05
N ARG A 38 11.40 -3.52 -14.25
CA ARG A 38 12.75 -3.02 -14.57
C ARG A 38 13.17 -1.86 -13.66
N GLN A 39 12.23 -1.01 -13.27
CA GLN A 39 12.53 0.15 -12.45
C GLN A 39 12.58 -0.16 -10.95
N TYR A 40 11.72 -1.05 -10.45
CA TYR A 40 11.51 -1.24 -9.02
C TYR A 40 11.90 -2.63 -8.50
N GLU A 41 12.38 -3.53 -9.36
CA GLU A 41 12.85 -4.85 -8.92
C GLU A 41 13.81 -4.79 -7.72
N PRO A 42 14.86 -3.95 -7.70
CA PRO A 42 15.80 -3.95 -6.57
C PRO A 42 15.12 -3.63 -5.24
N ILE A 43 14.13 -2.73 -5.24
CA ILE A 43 13.40 -2.38 -4.01
C ILE A 43 12.34 -3.42 -3.66
N PHE A 44 11.71 -4.09 -4.62
CA PHE A 44 10.82 -5.23 -4.34
C PHE A 44 11.59 -6.39 -3.74
N ARG A 45 12.80 -6.66 -4.22
CA ARG A 45 13.68 -7.69 -3.65
C ARG A 45 14.12 -7.28 -2.25
N GLY A 46 14.71 -6.10 -2.09
CA GLY A 46 15.27 -5.64 -0.81
C GLY A 46 14.26 -5.61 0.35
N HIS A 47 12.98 -5.32 0.05
CA HIS A 47 11.92 -5.19 1.07
C HIS A 47 10.95 -6.37 1.11
N SER A 48 11.27 -7.48 0.45
CA SER A 48 10.41 -8.66 0.46
C SER A 48 10.48 -9.42 1.79
N THR A 49 9.41 -10.15 2.11
CA THR A 49 9.39 -11.16 3.18
C THR A 49 9.08 -12.54 2.62
N ALA A 50 9.04 -13.56 3.48
CA ALA A 50 8.60 -14.90 3.10
C ALA A 50 7.15 -14.94 2.54
N VAL A 51 6.30 -13.97 2.91
CA VAL A 51 4.92 -13.85 2.40
C VAL A 51 4.81 -12.76 1.34
N MET A 52 5.38 -11.58 1.61
CA MET A 52 5.38 -10.43 0.71
C MET A 52 6.51 -10.57 -0.31
N THR A 53 6.36 -11.52 -1.23
CA THR A 53 7.38 -11.81 -2.25
C THR A 53 7.56 -10.63 -3.21
N PRO A 54 8.71 -10.51 -3.90
CA PRO A 54 8.93 -9.41 -4.85
C PRO A 54 7.86 -9.32 -5.94
N ALA A 55 7.44 -10.48 -6.48
CA ALA A 55 6.38 -10.56 -7.49
C ALA A 55 5.03 -10.09 -6.96
N PHE A 56 4.69 -10.45 -5.71
CA PHE A 56 3.44 -10.04 -5.08
C PHE A 56 3.41 -8.53 -4.78
N LEU A 57 4.53 -7.98 -4.29
CA LEU A 57 4.69 -6.54 -4.08
C LEU A 57 4.56 -5.76 -5.39
N ALA A 58 5.13 -6.25 -6.48
CA ALA A 58 4.99 -5.65 -7.81
C ALA A 58 3.55 -5.76 -8.33
N ALA A 59 2.89 -6.89 -8.09
CA ALA A 59 1.50 -7.11 -8.50
C ALA A 59 0.53 -6.14 -7.82
N LEU A 60 0.64 -5.99 -6.50
CA LEU A 60 -0.14 -4.99 -5.75
C LEU A 60 0.13 -3.58 -6.30
N ALA A 61 1.40 -3.21 -6.49
CA ALA A 61 1.74 -1.89 -7.02
C ALA A 61 1.14 -1.60 -8.40
N GLN A 62 1.07 -2.63 -9.24
CA GLN A 62 0.52 -2.54 -10.59
C GLN A 62 -1.01 -2.47 -10.58
N VAL A 63 -1.68 -3.25 -9.74
CA VAL A 63 -3.14 -3.26 -9.64
C VAL A 63 -3.68 -1.98 -8.98
N GLU A 64 -3.01 -1.50 -7.94
CA GLU A 64 -3.46 -0.34 -7.15
C GLU A 64 -3.16 1.00 -7.82
N GLY A 65 -2.01 1.10 -8.49
CA GLY A 65 -1.56 2.40 -9.03
C GLY A 65 -0.79 2.30 -10.33
N ALA A 66 -0.81 1.17 -11.03
CA ALA A 66 -0.05 0.97 -12.27
C ALA A 66 1.44 1.36 -12.15
N GLY A 67 2.07 1.07 -11.01
CA GLY A 67 3.48 1.44 -10.76
C GLY A 67 3.74 2.96 -10.68
N ASN A 68 2.69 3.77 -10.53
CA ASN A 68 2.81 5.22 -10.42
C ASN A 68 2.96 5.65 -8.94
N PRO A 69 4.11 6.20 -8.55
CA PRO A 69 4.39 6.58 -7.17
C PRO A 69 3.55 7.75 -6.64
N VAL A 70 2.84 8.47 -7.52
CA VAL A 70 1.97 9.59 -7.16
C VAL A 70 0.52 9.37 -7.60
N ALA A 71 0.13 8.11 -7.87
CA ALA A 71 -1.26 7.74 -8.19
C ALA A 71 -2.24 8.24 -7.11
N ARG A 72 -3.46 8.60 -7.51
CA ARG A 72 -4.50 9.11 -6.62
C ARG A 72 -5.85 8.54 -7.00
N THR A 73 -6.75 8.46 -6.02
CA THR A 73 -8.16 8.19 -6.28
C THR A 73 -8.81 9.31 -7.08
N SER A 74 -9.90 9.00 -7.79
CA SER A 74 -10.69 10.00 -8.50
C SER A 74 -11.15 11.13 -7.58
N TRP A 75 -11.20 12.34 -8.13
CA TRP A 75 -11.69 13.52 -7.42
C TRP A 75 -13.20 13.45 -7.27
N ARG A 76 -13.70 13.81 -6.09
CA ARG A 76 -15.14 13.87 -5.81
C ARG A 76 -15.46 15.17 -5.08
N TRP A 77 -16.60 15.75 -5.41
CA TRP A 77 -17.16 16.87 -4.65
C TRP A 77 -17.52 16.37 -3.25
N GLN A 78 -17.09 17.10 -2.22
CA GLN A 78 -17.44 16.80 -0.84
C GLN A 78 -18.09 18.01 -0.18
N LEU A 79 -19.21 17.77 0.50
CA LEU A 79 -19.88 18.80 1.28
C LEU A 79 -19.07 19.01 2.58
N SER A 80 -18.24 20.04 2.60
CA SER A 80 -17.43 20.44 3.76
C SER A 80 -17.58 21.94 4.00
N TRP A 81 -17.62 22.32 5.28
CA TRP A 81 -17.61 23.73 5.71
C TRP A 81 -16.22 24.37 5.61
N ASN A 82 -15.19 23.56 5.30
CA ASN A 82 -13.85 24.03 4.97
C ASN A 82 -13.76 24.31 3.46
N PRO A 83 -13.55 25.56 3.01
CA PRO A 83 -13.52 25.92 1.58
C PRO A 83 -12.41 25.20 0.80
N PHE A 84 -11.37 24.70 1.47
CA PHE A 84 -10.28 23.94 0.85
C PHE A 84 -10.56 22.42 0.73
N GLU A 85 -11.74 21.97 1.14
CA GLU A 85 -12.15 20.56 1.08
C GLU A 85 -13.37 20.32 0.17
N LEU A 86 -13.90 21.39 -0.44
CA LEU A 86 -15.06 21.33 -1.34
C LEU A 86 -14.81 20.37 -2.52
N TYR A 87 -13.57 20.36 -3.01
CA TYR A 87 -13.10 19.50 -4.10
C TYR A 87 -11.78 18.85 -3.70
N ARG A 88 -11.82 17.55 -3.39
CA ARG A 88 -10.63 16.77 -3.01
C ARG A 88 -10.74 15.31 -3.49
N PRO A 89 -9.64 14.54 -3.49
CA PRO A 89 -9.69 13.12 -3.82
C PRO A 89 -10.70 12.36 -2.94
N ALA A 90 -11.34 11.32 -3.49
CA ALA A 90 -12.31 10.50 -2.76
C ALA A 90 -11.75 9.89 -1.46
N SER A 91 -10.43 9.70 -1.39
CA SER A 91 -9.70 9.17 -0.24
C SER A 91 -8.34 9.88 -0.09
N SER A 92 -7.70 9.78 1.08
CA SER A 92 -6.30 10.18 1.28
C SER A 92 -5.29 9.18 0.72
N ALA A 93 -5.75 8.14 0.03
CA ALA A 93 -4.94 7.14 -0.66
C ALA A 93 -4.05 7.78 -1.73
N VAL A 94 -2.75 7.50 -1.66
CA VAL A 94 -1.73 8.04 -2.58
C VAL A 94 -0.68 6.97 -2.90
N GLY A 95 -0.17 7.04 -4.12
CA GLY A 95 0.99 6.30 -4.61
C GLY A 95 0.66 4.92 -5.12
N MET A 96 1.71 4.16 -5.47
CA MET A 96 1.57 2.88 -6.18
C MET A 96 0.82 1.82 -5.38
N TYR A 97 0.69 1.99 -4.06
CA TYR A 97 -0.07 1.13 -3.15
C TYR A 97 -1.29 1.82 -2.53
N GLN A 98 -1.71 2.99 -3.04
CA GLN A 98 -2.90 3.71 -2.55
C GLN A 98 -2.95 3.85 -1.01
N ILE A 99 -1.81 4.17 -0.38
CA ILE A 99 -1.67 4.20 1.08
C ILE A 99 -2.40 5.42 1.66
N THR A 100 -3.36 5.19 2.55
CA THR A 100 -4.08 6.26 3.27
C THR A 100 -3.24 6.85 4.40
N ASP A 101 -3.62 8.03 4.92
CA ASP A 101 -2.96 8.63 6.10
C ASP A 101 -2.99 7.72 7.33
N GLY A 102 -4.11 6.99 7.53
CA GLY A 102 -4.26 6.03 8.62
C GLY A 102 -3.30 4.85 8.48
N THR A 103 -3.30 4.22 7.31
CA THR A 103 -2.40 3.11 6.97
C THR A 103 -0.94 3.52 7.08
N PHE A 104 -0.60 4.73 6.64
CA PHE A 104 0.75 5.26 6.70
C PHE A 104 1.26 5.36 8.15
N ARG A 105 0.48 5.98 9.06
CA ARG A 105 0.85 6.08 10.48
C ARG A 105 1.03 4.71 11.14
N GLU A 106 0.22 3.73 10.73
CA GLU A 106 0.33 2.37 11.23
C GLU A 106 1.58 1.66 10.72
N ALA A 107 1.86 1.77 9.42
CA ALA A 107 2.98 1.14 8.74
C ALA A 107 4.32 1.69 9.23
N GLN A 108 4.41 2.97 9.58
CA GLN A 108 5.62 3.59 10.13
C GLN A 108 6.14 2.93 11.42
N ARG A 109 5.34 2.08 12.07
CA ARG A 109 5.77 1.28 13.23
C ARG A 109 6.65 0.08 12.85
N TYR A 110 6.74 -0.28 11.57
CA TYR A 110 7.44 -1.48 11.12
C TYR A 110 8.42 -1.17 9.99
N CYS A 111 9.51 -1.92 9.90
CA CYS A 111 10.52 -1.91 8.84
C CYS A 111 10.91 -3.34 8.47
N ILE A 112 11.68 -3.50 7.39
CA ILE A 112 12.24 -4.77 6.96
C ILE A 112 13.75 -4.79 7.22
N HIS A 113 14.20 -5.79 7.98
CA HIS A 113 15.62 -6.12 8.13
C HIS A 113 15.84 -7.57 7.72
N GLU A 114 16.73 -7.81 6.76
CA GLU A 114 17.06 -9.17 6.29
C GLU A 114 15.81 -10.01 5.94
N HIS A 115 14.85 -9.40 5.24
CA HIS A 115 13.56 -10.01 4.86
C HIS A 115 12.63 -10.38 6.04
N ALA A 116 12.89 -9.87 7.24
CA ALA A 116 12.07 -10.03 8.43
C ALA A 116 11.46 -8.69 8.87
N VAL A 117 10.21 -8.73 9.32
CA VAL A 117 9.54 -7.55 9.88
C VAL A 117 10.07 -7.28 11.28
N VAL A 118 10.51 -6.05 11.51
CA VAL A 118 10.87 -5.55 12.83
C VAL A 118 9.92 -4.43 13.24
N GLU A 119 9.59 -4.36 14.52
CA GLU A 119 8.81 -3.27 15.11
C GLU A 119 9.72 -2.15 15.61
N ARG A 120 9.21 -0.92 15.57
CA ARG A 120 9.88 0.26 16.09
C ARG A 120 10.27 0.03 17.55
N GLY A 121 11.51 0.32 17.86
CA GLY A 121 12.07 0.17 19.20
C GLY A 121 12.86 1.41 19.62
N PRO A 122 13.51 1.35 20.80
CA PRO A 122 14.38 2.42 21.25
C PRO A 122 15.54 2.61 20.29
N TRP A 123 15.99 3.86 20.09
CA TRP A 123 17.07 4.20 19.15
C TRP A 123 18.40 3.45 19.42
N TYR A 124 18.65 3.02 20.67
CA TYR A 124 19.84 2.26 21.06
C TYR A 124 19.75 0.76 20.71
N ALA A 125 18.56 0.26 20.38
CA ALA A 125 18.39 -1.10 19.88
C ALA A 125 18.71 -1.08 18.37
N MET A 126 19.96 -1.38 18.03
CA MET A 126 20.51 -1.29 16.66
C MET A 126 19.72 -2.10 15.60
N ARG A 127 18.96 -3.11 16.03
CA ARG A 127 18.11 -3.93 15.16
C ARG A 127 16.68 -3.40 15.00
N SER A 128 16.31 -2.35 15.71
CA SER A 128 14.97 -1.77 15.68
C SER A 128 14.81 -0.72 14.58
N CYS A 129 13.58 -0.40 14.20
CA CYS A 129 13.31 0.62 13.19
C CYS A 129 13.44 2.04 13.77
N TRP A 130 14.35 2.87 13.26
CA TRP A 130 14.62 4.20 13.82
C TRP A 130 14.39 5.38 12.86
N LEU A 131 14.35 5.19 11.53
CA LEU A 131 14.19 6.27 10.54
C LEU A 131 12.82 6.33 9.85
N ASN A 132 11.87 5.48 10.23
CA ASN A 132 10.57 5.38 9.56
C ASN A 132 9.72 6.66 9.69
N SER A 133 10.05 7.54 10.63
CA SER A 133 9.42 8.87 10.77
C SER A 133 9.66 9.77 9.55
N LEU A 134 10.74 9.55 8.81
CA LEU A 134 11.10 10.30 7.60
C LEU A 134 10.49 9.70 6.32
N TYR A 135 9.76 8.59 6.43
CA TYR A 135 9.20 7.91 5.27
C TYR A 135 8.11 8.75 4.62
N THR A 136 7.82 8.44 3.36
CA THR A 136 6.76 9.10 2.60
C THR A 136 6.11 8.11 1.65
N ARG A 137 4.81 8.27 1.40
CA ARG A 137 4.01 7.37 0.55
C ARG A 137 4.36 7.45 -0.94
N VAL A 138 5.03 8.52 -1.36
CA VAL A 138 5.33 8.77 -2.78
C VAL A 138 6.74 8.37 -3.20
N VAL A 139 7.61 8.02 -2.26
CA VAL A 139 8.93 7.47 -2.59
C VAL A 139 8.78 5.95 -2.71
N PRO A 140 9.07 5.34 -3.88
CA PRO A 140 8.85 3.92 -4.12
C PRO A 140 9.45 3.01 -3.04
N SER A 141 10.73 3.20 -2.67
CA SER A 141 11.37 2.37 -1.65
C SER A 141 10.63 2.39 -0.31
N HIS A 142 10.22 3.57 0.16
CA HIS A 142 9.45 3.71 1.40
C HIS A 142 8.07 3.05 1.26
N ALA A 143 7.38 3.27 0.15
CA ALA A 143 6.05 2.72 -0.08
C ALA A 143 6.05 1.18 -0.12
N VAL A 144 7.06 0.58 -0.76
CA VAL A 144 7.25 -0.89 -0.79
C VAL A 144 7.48 -1.42 0.61
N GLU A 145 8.41 -0.84 1.38
CA GLU A 145 8.73 -1.32 2.71
C GLU A 145 7.56 -1.18 3.69
N LEU A 146 6.88 -0.03 3.68
CA LEU A 146 5.69 0.21 4.51
C LEU A 146 4.60 -0.82 4.23
N THR A 147 4.36 -1.11 2.96
CA THR A 147 3.34 -2.07 2.52
C THR A 147 3.72 -3.48 2.92
N SER A 148 4.96 -3.88 2.63
CA SER A 148 5.49 -5.20 2.95
C SER A 148 5.42 -5.49 4.45
N ALA A 149 6.00 -4.61 5.27
CA ALA A 149 6.09 -4.78 6.71
C ALA A 149 4.70 -4.81 7.38
N LEU A 150 3.81 -3.89 6.98
CA LEU A 150 2.46 -3.83 7.56
C LEU A 150 1.61 -5.04 7.18
N LEU A 151 1.62 -5.45 5.90
CA LEU A 151 0.81 -6.58 5.46
C LEU A 151 1.30 -7.91 6.03
N ASP A 152 2.62 -8.13 6.09
CA ASP A 152 3.17 -9.32 6.71
C ASP A 152 2.77 -9.42 8.19
N ARG A 153 2.90 -8.31 8.95
CA ARG A 153 2.48 -8.26 10.35
C ARG A 153 0.99 -8.52 10.53
N ARG A 154 0.14 -7.96 9.68
CA ARG A 154 -1.31 -8.17 9.75
C ARG A 154 -1.71 -9.59 9.36
N VAL A 155 -1.10 -10.17 8.33
CA VAL A 155 -1.31 -11.59 7.97
C VAL A 155 -0.94 -12.49 9.14
N ALA A 156 0.25 -12.31 9.72
CA ALA A 156 0.69 -13.10 10.86
C ALA A 156 -0.27 -12.94 12.07
N GLY A 157 -0.72 -11.70 12.33
CA GLY A 157 -1.69 -11.40 13.38
C GLY A 157 -3.04 -12.09 13.17
N THR A 158 -3.59 -12.03 11.96
CA THR A 158 -4.86 -12.72 11.62
C THR A 158 -4.73 -14.23 11.71
N LEU A 159 -3.66 -14.84 11.20
CA LEU A 159 -3.47 -16.29 11.31
C LEU A 159 -3.35 -16.74 12.77
N GLY A 160 -2.61 -15.98 13.58
CA GLY A 160 -2.47 -16.25 15.01
C GLY A 160 -3.79 -16.09 15.79
N SER A 161 -4.54 -15.02 15.53
CA SER A 161 -5.82 -14.76 16.21
C SER A 161 -6.89 -15.80 15.86
N GLN A 162 -6.91 -16.27 14.60
CA GLN A 162 -7.81 -17.32 14.13
C GLN A 162 -7.31 -18.75 14.42
N ARG A 163 -6.13 -18.90 15.05
CA ARG A 163 -5.47 -20.19 15.34
C ARG A 163 -5.31 -21.08 14.10
N ILE A 164 -5.02 -20.49 12.96
CA ILE A 164 -4.81 -21.20 11.70
C ILE A 164 -3.38 -21.73 11.67
N ALA A 165 -3.21 -23.04 11.88
CA ALA A 165 -1.90 -23.69 11.98
C ALA A 165 -1.14 -23.71 10.64
N SER A 166 -1.85 -23.83 9.52
CA SER A 166 -1.26 -23.88 8.18
C SER A 166 -2.11 -23.12 7.17
N ALA A 167 -1.46 -22.28 6.38
CA ALA A 167 -2.03 -21.63 5.19
C ALA A 167 -0.98 -21.66 4.08
N THR A 168 -1.40 -21.90 2.85
CA THR A 168 -0.50 -21.86 1.69
C THR A 168 0.01 -20.44 1.46
N LEU A 169 1.13 -20.29 0.74
CA LEU A 169 1.64 -18.95 0.38
C LEU A 169 0.55 -18.13 -0.35
N GLN A 170 -0.17 -18.76 -1.28
CA GLN A 170 -1.27 -18.13 -2.01
C GLN A 170 -2.36 -17.63 -1.05
N GLN A 171 -2.80 -18.44 -0.08
CA GLN A 171 -3.80 -18.02 0.91
C GLN A 171 -3.33 -16.83 1.77
N LYS A 172 -2.04 -16.81 2.13
CA LYS A 172 -1.45 -15.70 2.89
C LYS A 172 -1.40 -14.41 2.05
N GLN A 173 -1.08 -14.52 0.77
CA GLN A 173 -1.05 -13.39 -0.17
C GLN A 173 -2.47 -12.89 -0.49
N ASP A 174 -3.43 -13.78 -0.69
CA ASP A 174 -4.83 -13.41 -0.86
C ASP A 174 -5.36 -12.70 0.40
N LEU A 175 -5.02 -13.20 1.60
CA LEU A 175 -5.34 -12.52 2.85
C LEU A 175 -4.70 -11.13 2.94
N ALA A 176 -3.43 -10.96 2.53
CA ALA A 176 -2.79 -9.66 2.47
C ALA A 176 -3.51 -8.70 1.52
N ALA A 177 -3.90 -9.17 0.33
CA ALA A 177 -4.66 -8.40 -0.64
C ALA A 177 -6.05 -7.99 -0.10
N VAL A 178 -6.75 -8.90 0.61
CA VAL A 178 -8.02 -8.59 1.30
C VAL A 178 -7.80 -7.52 2.37
N ILE A 179 -6.75 -7.65 3.19
CA ILE A 179 -6.43 -6.69 4.26
C ILE A 179 -6.07 -5.33 3.67
N HIS A 180 -5.38 -5.31 2.54
CA HIS A 180 -5.00 -4.10 1.83
C HIS A 180 -6.23 -3.35 1.31
N LEU A 181 -7.10 -4.05 0.58
CA LEU A 181 -8.29 -3.47 -0.04
C LEU A 181 -9.40 -3.13 0.98
N CYS A 182 -9.68 -4.05 1.90
CA CYS A 182 -10.88 -4.04 2.72
C CYS A 182 -10.61 -3.75 4.22
N GLY A 183 -9.34 -3.71 4.62
CA GLY A 183 -8.94 -3.55 6.02
C GLY A 183 -8.90 -4.85 6.83
N ALA A 184 -8.35 -4.76 8.05
CA ALA A 184 -8.05 -5.91 8.90
C ALA A 184 -9.29 -6.75 9.28
N ALA A 185 -10.40 -6.12 9.65
CA ALA A 185 -11.62 -6.83 10.04
C ALA A 185 -12.20 -7.71 8.92
N ALA A 186 -12.13 -7.23 7.67
CA ALA A 186 -12.53 -8.02 6.51
C ALA A 186 -11.57 -9.19 6.25
N GLY A 187 -10.26 -8.98 6.48
CA GLY A 187 -9.24 -10.03 6.47
C GLY A 187 -9.51 -11.12 7.49
N ASP A 188 -9.82 -10.77 8.74
CA ASP A 188 -10.16 -11.72 9.80
C ASP A 188 -11.40 -12.55 9.41
N ALA A 189 -12.45 -11.88 8.91
CA ALA A 189 -13.66 -12.56 8.47
C ALA A 189 -13.41 -13.49 7.27
N TYR A 190 -12.54 -13.09 6.34
CA TYR A 190 -12.12 -13.90 5.20
C TYR A 190 -11.32 -15.14 5.63
N ALA A 191 -10.35 -14.98 6.52
CA ALA A 191 -9.57 -16.09 7.07
C ALA A 191 -10.45 -17.07 7.86
N LYS A 192 -11.37 -16.57 8.68
CA LYS A 192 -12.33 -17.38 9.45
C LYS A 192 -13.23 -18.24 8.56
N ARG A 193 -13.50 -17.80 7.33
CA ARG A 193 -14.25 -18.55 6.31
C ARG A 193 -13.38 -19.49 5.48
N GLY A 194 -12.16 -19.81 5.92
CA GLY A 194 -11.26 -20.69 5.18
C GLY A 194 -10.75 -20.08 3.89
N PHE A 195 -10.48 -18.77 3.89
CA PHE A 195 -9.95 -18.02 2.74
C PHE A 195 -10.91 -17.98 1.53
N GLN A 196 -12.21 -17.85 1.81
CA GLN A 196 -13.25 -17.76 0.78
C GLN A 196 -13.99 -16.41 0.82
N PRO A 197 -14.04 -15.67 -0.31
CA PRO A 197 -14.86 -14.47 -0.42
C PRO A 197 -16.35 -14.82 -0.32
N SER A 198 -17.14 -13.99 0.36
CA SER A 198 -18.60 -14.13 0.30
C SER A 198 -19.12 -13.79 -1.09
N THR A 199 -20.25 -14.38 -1.48
CA THR A 199 -20.91 -14.05 -2.76
C THR A 199 -21.25 -12.56 -2.81
N GLY A 200 -20.80 -11.87 -3.85
CA GLY A 200 -21.03 -10.43 -4.03
C GLY A 200 -20.36 -9.54 -2.97
N GLN A 201 -19.32 -10.03 -2.28
CA GLN A 201 -18.60 -9.23 -1.29
C GLN A 201 -17.90 -8.05 -1.97
N ARG A 202 -18.21 -6.82 -1.52
CA ARG A 202 -17.61 -5.59 -2.02
C ARG A 202 -16.80 -4.87 -0.95
N CYS A 203 -15.78 -4.15 -1.38
CA CYS A 203 -14.96 -3.27 -0.56
C CYS A 203 -14.87 -1.91 -1.25
N GLY A 204 -15.71 -0.97 -0.81
CA GLY A 204 -16.00 0.23 -1.58
C GLY A 204 -16.62 -0.15 -2.93
N GLU A 205 -16.03 0.34 -4.02
CA GLU A 205 -16.49 0.03 -5.38
C GLU A 205 -16.01 -1.33 -5.90
N HIS A 206 -15.01 -1.95 -5.26
CA HIS A 206 -14.37 -3.16 -5.76
C HIS A 206 -15.16 -4.43 -5.40
N ASP A 207 -15.37 -5.31 -6.38
CA ASP A 207 -15.76 -6.70 -6.13
C ASP A 207 -14.52 -7.49 -5.66
N LEU A 208 -14.62 -8.13 -4.49
CA LEU A 208 -13.45 -8.75 -3.87
C LEU A 208 -12.92 -9.93 -4.69
N ARG A 209 -13.80 -10.73 -5.29
CA ARG A 209 -13.39 -11.91 -6.08
C ARG A 209 -12.67 -11.47 -7.35
N GLY A 210 -13.22 -10.48 -8.06
CA GLY A 210 -12.60 -9.89 -9.23
C GLY A 210 -11.24 -9.27 -8.91
N TYR A 211 -11.14 -8.54 -7.80
CA TYR A 211 -9.88 -7.96 -7.35
C TYR A 211 -8.81 -9.02 -7.06
N LEU A 212 -9.13 -10.07 -6.29
CA LEU A 212 -8.18 -11.15 -6.01
C LEU A 212 -7.74 -11.87 -7.29
N ALA A 213 -8.66 -12.10 -8.24
CA ALA A 213 -8.30 -12.69 -9.52
C ALA A 213 -7.32 -11.81 -10.31
N GLN A 214 -7.50 -10.49 -10.28
CA GLN A 214 -6.62 -9.52 -10.93
C GLN A 214 -5.23 -9.51 -10.29
N VAL A 215 -5.14 -9.44 -8.95
CA VAL A 215 -3.87 -9.49 -8.21
C VAL A 215 -3.13 -10.79 -8.50
N ASN A 216 -3.82 -11.93 -8.47
CA ASN A 216 -3.21 -13.24 -8.71
C ASN A 216 -2.73 -13.43 -10.16
N ALA A 217 -3.49 -12.92 -11.14
CA ALA A 217 -3.04 -12.89 -12.52
C ALA A 217 -1.77 -12.04 -12.66
N MET A 218 -1.73 -10.85 -12.05
CA MET A 218 -0.58 -9.96 -12.10
C MET A 218 0.64 -10.51 -11.36
N ASN A 219 0.44 -11.20 -10.22
CA ASN A 219 1.50 -11.88 -9.49
C ASN A 219 2.20 -12.93 -10.37
N ARG A 220 1.45 -13.69 -11.18
CA ARG A 220 2.03 -14.63 -12.15
C ARG A 220 2.85 -13.94 -13.24
N VAL A 221 2.40 -12.77 -13.72
CA VAL A 221 3.15 -11.96 -14.69
C VAL A 221 4.50 -11.55 -14.11
N PHE A 222 4.51 -11.00 -12.89
CA PHE A 222 5.77 -10.59 -12.26
C PHE A 222 6.65 -11.75 -11.82
N ALA A 223 6.06 -12.90 -11.44
CA ALA A 223 6.83 -14.12 -11.18
C ALA A 223 7.56 -14.60 -12.44
N ALA A 224 6.92 -14.53 -13.61
CA ALA A 224 7.55 -14.83 -14.89
C ALA A 224 8.67 -13.84 -15.23
N LEU A 225 8.44 -12.54 -15.04
CA LEU A 225 9.47 -11.50 -15.23
C LEU A 225 10.66 -11.68 -14.28
N ALA A 226 10.42 -12.13 -13.04
CA ALA A 226 11.47 -12.39 -12.06
C ALA A 226 12.31 -13.63 -12.40
N ALA A 227 11.77 -14.57 -13.17
CA ALA A 227 12.42 -15.81 -13.58
C ALA A 227 13.13 -15.72 -14.94
N GLY A 228 12.69 -14.80 -15.81
CA GLY A 228 13.27 -14.57 -17.14
C GLY A 228 14.31 -13.45 -17.20
N GLY A 229 14.76 -12.96 -16.03
CA GLY A 229 15.85 -11.98 -15.89
C GLY A 229 17.23 -12.64 -15.86
#